data_AF-A0A7D5RJ43-F1
#
_entry.id   AF-A0A7D5RJ43-F1
#
_cell.length_a   1.000
_cell.length_b   1.000
_cell.length_c   1.000
_cell.angle_alpha   90.00
_cell.angle_beta   90.00
_cell.angle_gamma   90.00
#
_symmetry.space_group_name_H-M   'P 1'
#
loop_
_entity.id
_entity.type
_entity.pdbx_description
1 polymer ?
#
loop_
_entity_poly.entity_id
_entity_poly.type
_entity_poly.pdbx_seq_one_letter_code
_entity_poly.pdbx_strand_id
1 'polypeptide(L)'
;MVNLNMKVFENFTFKEIIGEVPPLGPEIMTKLENEFSTLTKNLENKNQTELQEILQEQLTVKLALDRLSGSMALSQPKMDLFAKFLTKYIDQIKSRMKQV
;
A
#
# COMPACT_ATOMS: atom_id res chain seq x y z
N MET A 1 -6.41 15.85 -8.78
CA MET A 1 -4.94 15.76 -8.66
C MET A 1 -4.61 14.60 -7.72
N VAL A 2 -3.60 13.80 -8.03
CA VAL A 2 -3.18 12.70 -7.13
C VAL A 2 -2.33 13.29 -6.01
N ASN A 3 -2.64 12.96 -4.75
CA ASN A 3 -1.88 13.46 -3.61
C ASN A 3 -0.57 12.67 -3.47
N LEU A 4 0.55 13.26 -3.88
CA LEU A 4 1.86 12.60 -3.86
C LEU A 4 2.37 12.31 -2.44
N ASN A 5 1.91 13.06 -1.44
CA ASN A 5 2.32 12.89 -0.04
C ASN A 5 1.38 11.96 0.74
N MET A 6 0.37 11.36 0.09
CA MET A 6 -0.50 10.40 0.75
C MET A 6 0.32 9.18 1.19
N LYS A 7 0.12 8.76 2.43
CA LYS A 7 0.72 7.53 2.95
C LYS A 7 0.03 6.35 2.31
N VAL A 8 0.81 5.43 1.77
CA VAL A 8 0.34 4.14 1.25
C VAL A 8 0.58 3.07 2.30
N PHE A 9 1.79 3.09 2.85
CA PHE A 9 2.14 2.41 4.10
C PHE A 9 2.71 3.46 5.06
N GLU A 10 2.83 3.18 6.36
CA GLU A 10 3.30 4.17 7.34
C GLU A 10 4.64 4.77 6.94
N ASN A 11 5.51 3.94 6.37
CA ASN A 11 6.86 4.29 5.90
C ASN A 11 6.98 4.55 4.39
N PHE A 12 5.87 4.52 3.63
CA PHE A 12 5.90 4.74 2.18
C PHE A 12 4.86 5.77 1.74
N THR A 13 5.32 6.83 1.10
CA THR A 13 4.48 7.81 0.42
C THR A 13 4.22 7.42 -1.03
N PHE A 14 3.11 7.89 -1.59
CA PHE A 14 2.78 7.66 -2.98
C PHE A 14 3.85 8.19 -3.95
N LYS A 15 4.52 9.30 -3.61
CA LYS A 15 5.67 9.83 -4.35
C LYS A 15 6.83 8.84 -4.45
N GLU A 16 7.16 8.15 -3.37
CA GLU A 16 8.24 7.15 -3.35
C GLU A 16 7.90 5.91 -4.18
N ILE A 17 6.61 5.59 -4.30
CA ILE A 17 6.12 4.49 -5.12
C ILE A 17 6.23 4.79 -6.60
N ILE A 18 5.87 6.00 -7.02
CA ILE A 18 5.86 6.36 -8.45
C ILE A 18 7.19 6.96 -8.93
N GLY A 19 7.99 7.54 -8.03
CA GLY A 19 9.27 8.19 -8.34
C GLY A 19 10.39 7.19 -8.60
N GLU A 20 11.62 7.67 -8.78
CA GLU A 20 12.80 6.82 -9.02
C GLU A 20 13.50 6.37 -7.73
N VAL A 21 13.19 7.00 -6.59
CA VAL A 21 13.86 6.76 -5.30
C VAL A 21 12.85 6.27 -4.26
N PRO A 22 13.12 5.16 -3.55
CA PRO A 22 14.25 4.26 -3.76
C PRO A 22 14.13 3.50 -5.10
N PRO A 23 15.26 3.14 -5.75
CA PRO A 23 15.23 2.26 -6.91
C PRO A 23 14.71 0.88 -6.50
N LEU A 24 14.18 0.14 -7.47
CA LEU A 24 13.79 -1.25 -7.22
C LEU A 24 15.04 -2.07 -6.88
N GLY A 25 15.02 -2.74 -5.73
CA GLY A 25 16.14 -3.55 -5.24
C GLY A 25 15.78 -4.34 -3.98
N PRO A 26 16.70 -5.16 -3.45
CA PRO A 26 16.43 -5.99 -2.28
C PRO A 26 15.96 -5.17 -1.07
N GLU A 27 16.51 -3.97 -0.90
CA GLU A 27 16.16 -3.08 0.21
C GLU A 27 14.70 -2.66 0.22
N ILE A 28 14.12 -2.32 -0.95
CA ILE A 28 12.71 -1.88 -1.00
C ILE A 28 11.78 -3.06 -0.72
N MET A 29 12.16 -4.27 -1.15
CA MET A 29 11.41 -5.49 -0.87
C MET A 29 11.43 -5.83 0.62
N THR A 30 12.60 -5.81 1.26
CA THR A 30 12.71 -6.04 2.71
C THR A 30 11.95 -4.99 3.52
N LYS A 31 12.02 -3.72 3.12
CA LYS A 31 11.23 -2.65 3.77
C LYS A 31 9.73 -2.92 3.64
N LEU A 32 9.25 -3.30 2.45
CA LEU A 32 7.84 -3.64 2.21
C LEU A 32 7.36 -4.85 3.01
N GLU A 33 8.19 -5.90 3.13
CA GLU A 33 7.86 -7.09 3.92
C GLU A 33 7.74 -6.77 5.41
N ASN A 34 8.72 -6.03 5.95
CA ASN A 34 8.71 -5.59 7.35
C ASN A 34 7.50 -4.69 7.65
N GLU A 35 7.22 -3.77 6.74
CA GLU A 35 6.08 -2.86 6.84
C GLU A 35 4.75 -3.63 6.80
N PHE A 36 4.61 -4.54 5.84
CA PHE A 36 3.42 -5.39 5.72
C PHE A 36 3.18 -6.22 6.98
N SER A 37 4.25 -6.78 7.57
CA SER A 37 4.17 -7.52 8.82
C SER A 37 3.66 -6.64 9.97
N THR A 38 4.22 -5.43 10.12
CA THR A 38 3.83 -4.47 11.16
C THR A 38 2.39 -4.04 11.00
N LEU A 39 1.99 -3.63 9.79
CA LEU A 39 0.63 -3.21 9.49
C LEU A 39 -0.39 -4.31 9.78
N THR A 40 -0.10 -5.55 9.36
CA THR A 40 -1.00 -6.69 9.61
C THR A 40 -1.15 -6.99 11.09
N LYS A 41 -0.07 -6.91 11.88
CA LYS A 41 -0.14 -7.03 13.36
C LYS A 41 -0.98 -5.91 13.98
N ASN A 42 -0.86 -4.68 13.47
CA ASN A 42 -1.61 -3.55 13.99
C ASN A 42 -3.12 -3.72 13.79
N LEU A 43 -3.57 -4.43 12.73
CA LEU A 43 -4.99 -4.78 12.52
C LEU A 43 -5.59 -5.58 13.68
N GLU A 44 -4.77 -6.33 14.43
CA GLU A 44 -5.25 -7.13 15.55
C GLU A 44 -5.84 -6.29 16.68
N ASN A 45 -5.42 -5.03 16.80
CA ASN A 45 -5.87 -4.11 17.83
C ASN A 45 -6.95 -3.14 17.36
N LYS A 46 -7.51 -3.35 16.15
CA LYS A 46 -8.50 -2.46 15.53
C LYS A 46 -9.92 -2.99 15.64
N ASN A 47 -10.86 -2.08 15.88
CA ASN A 47 -12.29 -2.37 15.83
C ASN A 47 -12.86 -2.29 14.41
N GLN A 48 -14.12 -2.67 14.23
CA GLN A 48 -14.77 -2.74 12.91
C GLN A 48 -14.80 -1.38 12.17
N THR A 49 -15.04 -0.28 12.88
CA THR A 49 -15.05 1.07 12.30
C THR A 49 -13.67 1.48 11.83
N GLU A 50 -12.64 1.30 12.67
CA GLU A 50 -11.24 1.59 12.30
C GLU A 50 -10.79 0.75 11.09
N LEU A 51 -11.15 -0.54 11.06
CA LEU A 51 -10.83 -1.41 9.92
C LEU A 51 -11.51 -0.93 8.62
N GLN A 52 -12.75 -0.44 8.71
CA GLN A 52 -13.47 0.10 7.56
C GLN A 52 -12.82 1.39 7.04
N GLU A 53 -12.38 2.29 7.94
CA GLU A 53 -11.64 3.51 7.58
C GLU A 53 -10.34 3.16 6.86
N ILE A 54 -9.52 2.28 7.44
CA ILE A 54 -8.27 1.81 6.83
C ILE A 54 -8.55 1.21 5.45
N LEU A 55 -9.60 0.37 5.31
CA LEU A 55 -9.95 -0.23 4.02
C LEU A 55 -10.24 0.83 2.94
N GLN A 56 -11.00 1.88 3.27
CA GLN A 56 -11.34 2.94 2.32
C GLN A 56 -10.10 3.74 1.87
N GLU A 57 -9.19 4.03 2.79
CA GLU A 57 -7.91 4.66 2.46
C GLU A 57 -7.09 3.79 1.49
N GLN A 58 -6.94 2.50 1.79
CA GLN A 58 -6.16 1.58 0.95
C GLN A 58 -6.80 1.37 -0.44
N LEU A 59 -8.14 1.38 -0.54
CA LEU A 59 -8.84 1.34 -1.83
C LEU A 59 -8.60 2.61 -2.66
N THR A 60 -8.56 3.77 -2.02
CA THR A 60 -8.25 5.04 -2.68
C THR A 60 -6.83 5.04 -3.24
N VAL A 61 -5.87 4.51 -2.48
CA VAL A 61 -4.50 4.32 -2.95
C VAL A 61 -4.46 3.38 -4.15
N LYS A 62 -5.17 2.25 -4.08
CA LYS A 62 -5.19 1.27 -5.17
C LYS A 62 -5.73 1.89 -6.45
N LEU A 63 -6.84 2.62 -6.37
CA LEU A 63 -7.41 3.32 -7.51
C LEU A 63 -6.45 4.35 -8.12
N ALA A 64 -5.68 5.05 -7.28
CA ALA A 64 -4.66 5.98 -7.75
C ALA A 64 -3.50 5.27 -8.46
N LEU A 65 -3.02 4.15 -7.94
CA LEU A 65 -1.98 3.34 -8.60
C LEU A 65 -2.48 2.76 -9.93
N ASP A 66 -3.69 2.20 -9.96
CA ASP A 66 -4.28 1.63 -11.16
C ASP A 66 -4.44 2.68 -12.26
N ARG A 67 -4.80 3.92 -11.93
CA ARG A 67 -4.88 5.04 -12.89
C ARG A 67 -3.52 5.45 -13.47
N LEU A 68 -2.43 5.16 -12.78
CA LEU A 68 -1.07 5.46 -13.23
C LEU A 68 -0.41 4.25 -13.92
N SER A 69 -1.03 3.06 -13.82
CA SER A 69 -0.59 1.88 -14.56
C SER A 69 -0.63 2.17 -16.06
N GLY A 70 0.44 1.80 -16.76
CA GLY A 70 0.61 2.11 -18.18
C GLY A 70 1.22 3.49 -18.49
N SER A 71 1.55 4.30 -17.48
CA SER A 71 2.34 5.52 -17.67
C SER A 71 3.80 5.20 -18.03
N MET A 72 4.23 5.57 -19.24
CA MET A 72 5.61 5.33 -19.71
C MET A 72 6.67 6.10 -18.90
N ALA A 73 6.28 7.15 -18.18
CA ALA A 73 7.19 7.97 -17.39
C ALA A 73 7.47 7.41 -15.98
N LEU A 74 6.77 6.35 -15.56
CA LEU A 74 6.85 5.81 -14.20
C LEU A 74 7.41 4.40 -14.19
N SER A 75 8.07 4.03 -13.09
CA SER A 75 8.66 2.70 -12.91
C SER A 75 7.57 1.64 -12.72
N GLN A 76 7.13 1.02 -13.82
CA GLN A 76 6.09 -0.02 -13.80
C GLN A 76 6.43 -1.20 -12.87
N PRO A 77 7.66 -1.78 -12.87
CA PRO A 77 7.99 -2.89 -11.98
C PRO A 77 7.85 -2.55 -10.49
N LYS A 78 8.15 -1.29 -10.12
CA LYS A 78 7.99 -0.81 -8.74
C LYS A 78 6.53 -0.66 -8.39
N MET A 79 5.76 0.00 -9.24
CA MET A 79 4.32 0.15 -9.04
C MET A 79 3.63 -1.21 -8.91
N ASP A 80 4.02 -2.20 -9.72
CA ASP A 80 3.50 -3.58 -9.64
C ASP A 80 3.82 -4.24 -8.30
N LEU A 81 5.04 -4.05 -7.79
CA LEU A 81 5.44 -4.56 -6.48
C LEU A 81 4.56 -3.96 -5.37
N PHE A 82 4.39 -2.63 -5.37
CA PHE A 82 3.52 -1.97 -4.38
C PHE A 82 2.06 -2.40 -4.53
N ALA A 83 1.54 -2.52 -5.75
CA ALA A 83 0.18 -2.99 -6.01
C ALA A 83 -0.06 -4.41 -5.47
N LYS A 84 0.93 -5.31 -5.58
CA LYS A 84 0.88 -6.65 -4.98
C LYS A 84 0.78 -6.60 -3.46
N PHE A 85 1.62 -5.81 -2.80
CA PHE A 85 1.58 -5.66 -1.33
C PHE A 85 0.28 -5.00 -0.86
N LEU A 86 -0.18 -3.97 -1.56
CA LEU A 86 -1.43 -3.28 -1.26
C LEU A 86 -2.64 -4.21 -1.39
N THR A 87 -2.66 -5.05 -2.42
CA THR A 87 -3.73 -6.05 -2.61
C THR A 87 -3.74 -7.07 -1.47
N LYS A 88 -2.57 -7.60 -1.10
CA LYS A 88 -2.43 -8.49 0.06
C LYS A 88 -2.93 -7.82 1.35
N TYR A 89 -2.62 -6.55 1.56
CA TYR A 89 -3.02 -5.85 2.78
C TYR A 89 -4.53 -5.60 2.83
N ILE A 90 -5.14 -5.21 1.72
CA ILE A 90 -6.60 -5.11 1.58
C ILE A 90 -7.29 -6.44 1.93
N ASP A 91 -6.75 -7.56 1.46
CA ASP A 91 -7.31 -8.88 1.77
C ASP A 91 -7.16 -9.24 3.25
N GLN A 92 -6.05 -8.87 3.89
CA GLN A 92 -5.88 -9.04 5.35
C GLN A 92 -6.88 -8.20 6.15
N ILE A 93 -7.10 -6.94 5.78
CA ILE A 93 -8.11 -6.08 6.43
C ILE A 93 -9.49 -6.71 6.32
N LYS A 94 -9.90 -7.12 5.11
CA LYS A 94 -11.19 -7.80 4.88
C LYS A 94 -11.32 -9.11 5.65
N SER A 95 -10.23 -9.88 5.77
CA SER A 95 -10.20 -11.10 6.57
C SER A 95 -10.42 -10.78 8.05
N ARG A 96 -9.72 -9.76 8.57
CA ARG A 96 -9.85 -9.32 9.96
C ARG A 96 -11.26 -8.83 10.28
N MET A 97 -11.89 -8.07 9.38
CA MET A 97 -13.28 -7.60 9.53
C MET A 97 -14.32 -8.72 9.63
N LYS A 98 -14.00 -9.95 9.20
CA LYS A 98 -14.90 -11.12 9.35
C LYS A 98 -14.72 -11.84 10.69
N GLN A 99 -13.67 -11.49 11.43
CA GLN A 99 -13.28 -12.13 12.70
C GLN A 99 -13.58 -11.26 13.92
N VAL A 100 -13.80 -9.96 13.71
CA VAL A 100 -14.21 -8.96 14.71
C VAL A 100 -15.70 -8.72 14.58
#